data_AF-A0A698G269-F1
#
_entry.id   AF-A0A698G269-F1
#
_cell.length_a   1.000
_cell.length_b   1.000
_cell.length_c   1.000
_cell.angle_alpha   90.00
_cell.angle_beta   90.00
_cell.angle_gamma   90.00
#
_symmetry.space_group_name_H-M   'P 1'
#
loop_
_entity.id
_entity.type
_entity.pdbx_description
1 polymer ?
#
loop_
_entity_poly.entity_id
_entity_poly.type
_entity_poly.pdbx_seq_one_letter_code
_entity_poly.pdbx_strand_id
1 'polypeptide(L)'
;MSTYKEFFNKNLGALESYNATLADKIEDVKTNERFEVFAGKSAFDINIYDHELKQSLYGNPEKFFDEKYNEIYTKYERYPVLFFYGLGNGLLYKALLKNENHKSIVVFEPNIEILYIVFHLIDFSQELKDKRLYVVDKYEKAYLNDFLGKELQVRNYLQNTQLFTHSSYYNNYKEIPFIEKNIQELCSYLITELGNNS
;
A
#
# COMPACT_ATOMS: atom_id res chain seq x y z
N MET A 1 -16.39 -8.49 -20.81
CA MET A 1 -15.08 -8.51 -20.10
C MET A 1 -15.33 -9.08 -18.72
N SER A 2 -14.51 -9.96 -18.16
CA SER A 2 -14.70 -10.39 -16.76
C SER A 2 -14.48 -9.22 -15.81
N THR A 3 -15.20 -9.17 -14.68
CA THR A 3 -15.06 -8.11 -13.66
C THR A 3 -13.61 -7.92 -13.21
N TYR A 4 -12.86 -9.01 -13.05
CA TYR A 4 -11.43 -8.96 -12.69
C TYR A 4 -10.55 -8.28 -13.75
N LYS A 5 -10.83 -8.51 -15.05
CA LYS A 5 -10.10 -7.84 -16.12
C LYS A 5 -10.45 -6.34 -16.20
N GLU A 6 -11.69 -6.00 -15.88
CA GLU A 6 -12.11 -4.59 -15.79
C GLU A 6 -11.41 -3.88 -14.62
N PHE A 7 -11.38 -4.48 -13.43
CA PHE A 7 -10.68 -3.95 -12.26
C PHE A 7 -9.20 -3.74 -12.56
N PHE A 8 -8.55 -4.75 -13.12
CA PHE A 8 -7.14 -4.66 -13.49
C PHE A 8 -6.84 -3.48 -14.41
N ASN A 9 -7.58 -3.36 -15.52
CA ASN A 9 -7.36 -2.28 -16.48
C ASN A 9 -7.59 -0.88 -15.85
N LYS A 10 -8.62 -0.73 -15.00
CA LYS A 10 -8.90 0.54 -14.34
C LYS A 10 -7.82 0.90 -13.31
N ASN A 11 -7.37 -0.08 -12.52
CA ASN A 11 -6.31 0.10 -11.54
C ASN A 11 -4.97 0.44 -12.21
N LEU A 12 -4.62 -0.30 -13.26
CA LEU A 12 -3.38 -0.11 -14.00
C LEU A 12 -3.34 1.28 -14.64
N GLY A 13 -4.40 1.70 -15.32
CA GLY A 13 -4.47 3.04 -15.91
C GLY A 13 -4.46 4.16 -14.86
N ALA A 14 -5.02 3.94 -13.66
CA ALA A 14 -4.93 4.90 -12.58
C ALA A 14 -3.49 5.02 -12.02
N LEU A 15 -2.80 3.89 -11.83
CA LEU A 15 -1.41 3.85 -11.38
C LEU A 15 -0.45 4.49 -12.41
N GLU A 16 -0.64 4.19 -13.69
CA GLU A 16 0.20 4.67 -14.80
C GLU A 16 0.31 6.21 -14.81
N SER A 17 -0.76 6.91 -14.39
CA SER A 17 -0.80 8.37 -14.32
C SER A 17 0.27 9.00 -13.41
N TYR A 18 0.80 8.26 -12.44
CA TYR A 18 1.86 8.74 -11.54
C TYR A 18 3.07 7.81 -11.45
N ASN A 19 2.97 6.56 -11.92
CA ASN A 19 4.07 5.61 -11.90
C ASN A 19 4.00 4.63 -13.10
N ALA A 20 4.21 5.15 -14.31
CA ALA A 20 4.21 4.37 -15.55
C ALA A 20 5.19 3.17 -15.51
N THR A 21 6.40 3.36 -14.97
CA THR A 21 7.38 2.28 -14.84
C THR A 21 6.88 1.10 -14.01
N LEU A 22 6.12 1.37 -12.94
CA LEU A 22 5.53 0.29 -12.14
C LEU A 22 4.32 -0.34 -12.85
N ALA A 23 3.52 0.46 -13.53
CA ALA A 23 2.42 -0.05 -14.36
C ALA A 23 2.94 -1.02 -15.42
N ASP A 24 3.99 -0.67 -16.16
CA ASP A 24 4.63 -1.53 -17.17
C ASP A 24 5.06 -2.88 -16.57
N LYS A 25 5.74 -2.85 -15.40
CA LYS A 25 6.15 -4.07 -14.70
C LYS A 25 4.98 -4.96 -14.34
N ILE A 26 3.86 -4.37 -13.89
CA ILE A 26 2.65 -5.12 -13.52
C ILE A 26 1.98 -5.70 -14.76
N GLU A 27 1.90 -4.94 -15.87
CA GLU A 27 1.33 -5.39 -17.14
C GLU A 27 2.15 -6.53 -17.79
N ASP A 28 3.45 -6.55 -17.54
CA ASP A 28 4.35 -7.60 -18.00
C ASP A 28 4.14 -8.95 -17.29
N VAL A 29 3.50 -8.96 -16.11
CA VAL A 29 3.09 -10.20 -15.44
C VAL A 29 1.96 -10.87 -16.25
N LYS A 30 2.22 -12.09 -16.75
CA LYS A 30 1.27 -12.81 -17.62
C LYS A 30 0.37 -13.79 -16.87
N THR A 31 0.87 -14.36 -15.78
CA THR A 31 0.16 -15.31 -14.93
C THR A 31 0.77 -15.28 -13.53
N ASN A 32 0.02 -15.81 -12.56
CA ASN A 32 0.58 -16.09 -11.25
C ASN A 32 1.46 -17.34 -11.37
N GLU A 33 2.70 -17.27 -10.88
CA GLU A 33 3.67 -18.36 -10.87
C GLU A 33 4.10 -18.70 -9.44
N ARG A 34 4.40 -17.68 -8.63
CA ARG A 34 4.80 -17.86 -7.24
C ARG A 34 3.61 -17.94 -6.29
N PHE A 35 2.50 -17.28 -6.62
CA PHE A 35 1.39 -17.13 -5.69
C PHE A 35 0.11 -17.84 -6.14
N GLU A 36 -0.60 -18.41 -5.18
CA GLU A 36 -1.93 -18.98 -5.37
C GLU A 36 -2.96 -18.21 -4.54
N VAL A 37 -4.08 -17.83 -5.16
CA VAL A 37 -5.17 -17.11 -4.49
C VAL A 37 -6.19 -18.12 -3.98
N PHE A 38 -6.41 -18.11 -2.68
CA PHE A 38 -7.47 -18.89 -2.03
C PHE A 38 -8.62 -17.97 -1.68
N ALA A 39 -9.78 -18.20 -2.28
CA ALA A 39 -11.01 -17.52 -1.90
C ALA A 39 -11.88 -18.50 -1.10
N GLY A 40 -12.19 -18.14 0.14
CA GLY A 40 -13.13 -18.89 0.95
C GLY A 40 -14.57 -18.41 0.77
N LYS A 41 -15.36 -18.42 1.86
CA LYS A 41 -16.82 -18.19 1.78
C LYS A 41 -17.20 -16.72 1.61
N SER A 42 -16.31 -15.81 1.97
CA SER A 42 -16.55 -14.36 2.00
C SER A 42 -15.39 -13.60 1.36
N ALA A 43 -15.59 -12.32 1.06
CA ALA A 43 -14.51 -11.44 0.60
C ALA A 43 -13.40 -11.26 1.66
N PHE A 44 -13.72 -11.45 2.94
CA PHE A 44 -12.76 -11.39 4.05
C PHE A 44 -11.94 -12.67 4.17
N ASP A 45 -12.36 -13.76 3.52
CA ASP A 45 -11.72 -15.07 3.52
C ASP A 45 -10.76 -15.27 2.33
N ILE A 46 -10.37 -14.17 1.67
CA ILE A 46 -9.39 -14.20 0.58
C ILE A 46 -7.98 -14.17 1.17
N ASN A 47 -7.17 -15.17 0.82
CA ASN A 47 -5.76 -15.25 1.18
C ASN A 47 -4.90 -15.50 -0.06
N ILE A 48 -3.60 -15.22 0.07
CA ILE A 48 -2.61 -15.49 -0.97
C ILE A 48 -1.55 -16.40 -0.34
N TYR A 49 -1.27 -17.52 -0.99
CA TYR A 49 -0.22 -18.46 -0.60
C TYR A 49 1.02 -18.24 -1.44
N ASP A 50 2.16 -18.17 -0.78
CA ASP A 50 3.47 -18.06 -1.42
C ASP A 50 4.12 -19.45 -1.52
N HIS A 51 4.28 -19.98 -2.73
CA HIS A 51 4.89 -21.29 -2.94
C HIS A 51 6.40 -21.33 -2.63
N GLU A 52 7.11 -20.20 -2.72
CA GLU A 52 8.54 -20.14 -2.39
C GLU A 52 8.75 -20.16 -0.88
N LEU A 53 7.99 -19.33 -0.14
CA LEU A 53 8.08 -19.26 1.32
C LEU A 53 7.24 -20.34 2.02
N LYS A 54 6.40 -21.07 1.27
CA LYS A 54 5.50 -22.12 1.75
C LYS A 54 4.57 -21.67 2.87
N GLN A 55 4.09 -20.44 2.80
CA GLN A 55 3.21 -19.85 3.80
C GLN A 55 2.19 -18.93 3.15
N SER A 56 1.03 -18.78 3.80
CA SER A 56 0.06 -17.76 3.42
C SER A 56 0.45 -16.38 3.96
N LEU A 57 -0.07 -15.32 3.33
CA LEU A 57 0.07 -13.95 3.85
C LEU A 57 -0.48 -13.81 5.26
N TYR A 58 -1.57 -14.53 5.57
CA TYR A 58 -2.19 -14.52 6.90
C TYR A 58 -2.50 -15.95 7.36
N GLY A 59 -2.40 -16.20 8.66
CA GLY A 59 -2.84 -17.48 9.25
C GLY A 59 -4.35 -17.65 9.24
N ASN A 60 -5.10 -16.56 9.45
CA ASN A 60 -6.55 -16.49 9.30
C ASN A 60 -6.92 -15.10 8.76
N PRO A 61 -7.37 -14.96 7.49
CA PRO A 61 -7.65 -13.67 6.86
C PRO A 61 -8.71 -12.82 7.56
N GLU A 62 -9.83 -13.42 7.99
CA GLU A 62 -10.93 -12.69 8.63
C GLU A 62 -10.50 -12.14 9.99
N LYS A 63 -9.90 -12.99 10.83
CA LYS A 63 -9.37 -12.58 12.14
C LYS A 63 -8.27 -11.53 11.99
N PHE A 64 -7.37 -11.72 11.03
CA PHE A 64 -6.33 -10.74 10.72
C PHE A 64 -6.92 -9.37 10.41
N PHE A 65 -7.93 -9.34 9.52
CA PHE A 65 -8.58 -8.11 9.12
C PHE A 65 -9.20 -7.41 10.33
N ASP A 66 -9.99 -8.12 11.13
CA ASP A 66 -10.66 -7.54 12.30
C ASP A 66 -9.66 -6.98 13.32
N GLU A 67 -8.62 -7.73 13.66
CA GLU A 67 -7.60 -7.30 14.63
C GLU A 67 -6.82 -6.09 14.12
N LYS A 68 -6.33 -6.14 12.88
CA LYS A 68 -5.49 -5.06 12.33
C LYS A 68 -6.27 -3.82 11.99
N TYR A 69 -7.47 -3.94 11.45
CA TYR A 69 -8.34 -2.79 11.20
C TYR A 69 -8.63 -2.06 12.50
N ASN A 70 -9.05 -2.77 13.55
CA ASN A 70 -9.36 -2.17 14.85
C ASN A 70 -8.13 -1.52 15.51
N GLU A 71 -6.96 -2.16 15.42
CA GLU A 71 -5.70 -1.60 15.93
C GLU A 71 -5.38 -0.26 15.27
N ILE A 72 -5.40 -0.22 13.93
CA ILE A 72 -5.03 0.98 13.18
C ILE A 72 -6.08 2.07 13.35
N TYR A 73 -7.36 1.72 13.23
CA TYR A 73 -8.47 2.66 13.38
C TYR A 73 -8.41 3.35 14.74
N THR A 74 -8.29 2.60 15.84
CA THR A 74 -8.31 3.17 17.20
C THR A 74 -7.17 4.17 17.46
N LYS A 75 -5.98 3.90 16.94
CA LYS A 75 -4.78 4.72 17.23
C LYS A 75 -4.54 5.82 16.21
N TYR A 76 -4.91 5.60 14.95
CA TYR A 76 -4.48 6.43 13.84
C TYR A 76 -5.63 7.04 13.02
N GLU A 77 -6.89 6.95 13.48
CA GLU A 77 -8.08 7.51 12.79
C GLU A 77 -7.86 8.94 12.24
N ARG A 78 -7.15 9.79 12.99
CA ARG A 78 -6.95 11.21 12.65
C ARG A 78 -5.64 11.50 11.90
N TYR A 79 -4.84 10.49 11.61
CA TYR A 79 -3.56 10.66 10.93
C TYR A 79 -3.82 10.77 9.43
N PRO A 80 -3.48 11.90 8.78
CA PRO A 80 -3.80 12.09 7.37
C PRO A 80 -2.92 11.29 6.43
N VAL A 81 -1.73 10.86 6.89
CA VAL A 81 -0.85 9.98 6.11
C VAL A 81 -0.42 8.79 6.95
N LEU A 82 -0.51 7.60 6.35
CA LEU A 82 0.00 6.35 6.90
C LEU A 82 0.96 5.70 5.90
N PHE A 83 2.00 5.03 6.40
CA PHE A 83 3.00 4.34 5.57
C PHE A 83 3.00 2.86 5.90
N PHE A 84 2.85 2.00 4.89
CA PHE A 84 2.83 0.56 5.07
C PHE A 84 3.87 -0.12 4.18
N TYR A 85 4.47 -1.18 4.70
CA TYR A 85 5.27 -2.11 3.92
C TYR A 85 4.47 -3.39 3.68
N GLY A 86 4.08 -3.59 2.43
CA GLY A 86 3.26 -4.70 1.94
C GLY A 86 1.83 -4.29 1.59
N LEU A 87 1.32 -4.72 0.44
CA LEU A 87 -0.08 -4.54 0.04
C LEU A 87 -1.00 -5.64 0.61
N GLY A 88 -0.45 -6.79 0.96
CA GLY A 88 -1.20 -7.96 1.39
C GLY A 88 -2.24 -8.39 0.34
N ASN A 89 -3.44 -8.75 0.79
CA ASN A 89 -4.59 -8.98 -0.10
C ASN A 89 -5.38 -7.69 -0.46
N GLY A 90 -4.89 -6.50 -0.08
CA GLY A 90 -5.51 -5.21 -0.37
C GLY A 90 -6.70 -4.80 0.52
N LEU A 91 -7.44 -5.75 1.10
CA LEU A 91 -8.73 -5.47 1.75
C LEU A 91 -8.65 -4.46 2.91
N LEU A 92 -7.56 -4.53 3.70
CA LEU A 92 -7.28 -3.59 4.78
C LEU A 92 -7.32 -2.14 4.30
N TYR A 93 -6.66 -1.84 3.17
CA TYR A 93 -6.57 -0.49 2.63
C TYR A 93 -7.91 0.02 2.10
N LYS A 94 -8.68 -0.85 1.43
CA LYS A 94 -10.02 -0.52 0.97
C LYS A 94 -10.94 -0.14 2.14
N ALA A 95 -10.78 -0.80 3.29
CA ALA A 95 -11.53 -0.48 4.50
C ALA A 95 -11.03 0.82 5.16
N LEU A 96 -9.72 0.98 5.35
CA LEU A 96 -9.14 2.18 5.97
C LEU A 96 -9.49 3.45 5.20
N LEU A 97 -9.45 3.41 3.86
CA LEU A 97 -9.74 4.57 3.02
C LEU A 97 -11.20 5.01 2.99
N LYS A 98 -12.12 4.27 3.63
CA LYS A 98 -13.47 4.80 3.94
C LYS A 98 -13.42 5.98 4.91
N ASN A 99 -12.37 6.08 5.71
CA ASN A 99 -12.13 7.24 6.56
C ASN A 99 -11.53 8.38 5.73
N GLU A 100 -12.29 9.46 5.56
CA GLU A 100 -11.89 10.64 4.79
C GLU A 100 -10.76 11.45 5.44
N ASN A 101 -10.48 11.24 6.73
CA ASN A 101 -9.34 11.88 7.40
C ASN A 101 -8.00 11.40 6.81
N HIS A 102 -7.93 10.17 6.30
CA HIS A 102 -6.76 9.68 5.59
C HIS A 102 -6.72 10.30 4.19
N LYS A 103 -5.85 11.31 4.07
CA LYS A 103 -5.54 11.97 2.79
C LYS A 103 -4.78 11.03 1.85
N SER A 104 -3.84 10.25 2.40
CA SER A 104 -3.13 9.22 1.63
C SER A 104 -2.66 8.07 2.52
N ILE A 105 -2.74 6.85 2.01
CA ILE A 105 -2.01 5.69 2.53
C ILE A 105 -0.92 5.33 1.51
N VAL A 106 0.34 5.46 1.91
CA VAL A 106 1.51 5.12 1.10
C VAL A 106 1.85 3.66 1.35
N VAL A 107 1.87 2.83 0.30
CA VAL A 107 2.17 1.40 0.39
C VAL A 107 3.39 1.06 -0.46
N PHE A 108 4.39 0.46 0.18
CA PHE A 108 5.56 -0.13 -0.47
C PHE A 108 5.33 -1.63 -0.64
N GLU A 109 5.07 -2.11 -1.85
CA GLU A 109 4.92 -3.54 -2.14
C GLU A 109 6.02 -4.01 -3.09
N PRO A 110 7.06 -4.71 -2.58
CA PRO A 110 8.21 -5.12 -3.38
C PRO A 110 7.88 -6.22 -4.40
N ASN A 111 6.78 -6.97 -4.20
CA ASN A 111 6.44 -8.09 -5.07
C ASN A 111 5.40 -7.68 -6.14
N ILE A 112 5.87 -7.60 -7.40
CA ILE A 112 5.04 -7.20 -8.54
C ILE A 112 3.87 -8.17 -8.79
N GLU A 113 4.03 -9.46 -8.51
CA GLU A 113 2.96 -10.45 -8.66
C GLU A 113 1.84 -10.25 -7.62
N ILE A 114 2.17 -9.80 -6.40
CA ILE A 114 1.15 -9.39 -5.41
C ILE A 114 0.35 -8.19 -5.92
N LEU A 115 1.01 -7.19 -6.51
CA LEU A 115 0.33 -6.04 -7.12
C LEU A 115 -0.60 -6.48 -8.25
N TYR A 116 -0.09 -7.33 -9.15
CA TYR A 116 -0.87 -7.91 -10.26
C TYR A 116 -2.13 -8.63 -9.75
N ILE A 117 -1.98 -9.49 -8.73
CA ILE A 117 -3.09 -10.22 -8.11
C ILE A 117 -4.11 -9.25 -7.51
N VAL A 118 -3.68 -8.34 -6.63
CA VAL A 118 -4.59 -7.45 -5.92
C VAL A 118 -5.33 -6.51 -6.87
N PHE A 119 -4.68 -6.06 -7.95
CA PHE A 119 -5.30 -5.20 -8.96
C PHE A 119 -6.36 -5.94 -9.78
N HIS A 120 -6.27 -7.26 -9.90
CA HIS A 120 -7.39 -8.05 -10.41
C HIS A 120 -8.51 -8.19 -9.38
N LEU A 121 -8.18 -8.39 -8.10
CA LEU A 121 -9.16 -8.73 -7.05
C LEU A 121 -10.02 -7.54 -6.59
N ILE A 122 -9.46 -6.34 -6.49
CA ILE A 122 -10.13 -5.17 -5.88
C ILE A 122 -10.04 -3.97 -6.81
N ASP A 123 -11.17 -3.32 -7.09
CA ASP A 123 -11.18 -2.01 -7.76
C ASP A 123 -10.66 -0.93 -6.80
N PHE A 124 -9.45 -0.45 -7.03
CA PHE A 124 -8.80 0.67 -6.37
C PHE A 124 -8.69 1.90 -7.29
N SER A 125 -9.36 1.90 -8.44
CA SER A 125 -9.08 2.85 -9.51
C SER A 125 -9.30 4.29 -9.07
N GLN A 126 -10.33 4.54 -8.25
CA GLN A 126 -10.57 5.87 -7.68
C GLN A 126 -9.51 6.22 -6.61
N GLU A 127 -9.19 5.30 -5.70
CA GLU A 127 -8.20 5.54 -4.65
C GLU A 127 -6.79 5.78 -5.22
N LEU A 128 -6.40 5.07 -6.29
CA LEU A 128 -5.15 5.26 -7.01
C LEU A 128 -5.14 6.59 -7.78
N LYS A 129 -6.23 6.89 -8.50
CA LYS A 129 -6.37 8.13 -9.29
C LYS A 129 -6.27 9.37 -8.41
N ASP A 130 -6.92 9.35 -7.26
CA ASP A 130 -6.89 10.46 -6.30
C ASP A 130 -5.65 10.41 -5.40
N LYS A 131 -4.78 9.40 -5.59
CA LYS A 131 -3.61 9.12 -4.75
C LYS A 131 -3.93 9.01 -3.25
N ARG A 132 -5.17 8.64 -2.92
CA ARG A 132 -5.57 8.24 -1.57
C ARG A 132 -4.95 6.90 -1.19
N LEU A 133 -4.75 6.02 -2.17
CA LEU A 133 -3.85 4.89 -2.08
C LEU A 133 -2.66 5.17 -2.99
N TYR A 134 -1.48 5.41 -2.43
CA TYR A 134 -0.26 5.69 -3.18
C TYR A 134 0.67 4.47 -3.13
N VAL A 135 0.66 3.66 -4.20
CA VAL A 135 1.42 2.40 -4.29
C VAL A 135 2.73 2.61 -5.04
N VAL A 136 3.82 2.09 -4.48
CA VAL A 136 5.16 2.02 -5.09
C VAL A 136 5.81 0.66 -4.81
N ASP A 137 6.73 0.23 -5.66
CA ASP A 137 7.49 -1.03 -5.49
C ASP A 137 8.75 -0.86 -4.62
N LYS A 138 9.23 0.38 -4.49
CA LYS A 138 10.45 0.70 -3.72
C LYS A 138 10.43 2.16 -3.25
N TYR A 139 11.31 2.46 -2.30
CA TYR A 139 11.51 3.83 -1.83
C TYR A 139 12.27 4.68 -2.85
N GLU A 140 11.67 5.81 -3.24
CA GLU A 140 12.31 6.84 -4.07
C GLU A 140 12.11 8.22 -3.43
N LYS A 141 13.20 8.78 -2.86
CA LYS A 141 13.15 10.03 -2.09
C LYS A 141 12.54 11.19 -2.88
N ALA A 142 12.94 11.36 -4.15
CA ALA A 142 12.49 12.49 -4.96
C ALA A 142 10.97 12.46 -5.20
N TYR A 143 10.42 11.29 -5.56
CA TYR A 143 8.99 11.13 -5.79
C TYR A 143 8.17 11.31 -4.52
N LEU A 144 8.59 10.73 -3.40
CA LEU A 144 7.89 10.91 -2.13
C LEU A 144 8.00 12.34 -1.60
N ASN A 145 9.13 13.01 -1.81
CA ASN A 145 9.29 14.41 -1.44
C ASN A 145 8.31 15.31 -2.21
N ASP A 146 8.21 15.12 -3.52
CA ASP A 146 7.29 15.90 -4.36
C ASP A 146 5.83 15.58 -4.03
N PHE A 147 5.50 14.30 -3.86
CA PHE A 147 4.15 13.87 -3.49
C PHE A 147 3.72 14.43 -2.12
N LEU A 148 4.49 14.19 -1.06
CA LEU A 148 4.12 14.59 0.30
C LEU A 148 4.23 16.11 0.51
N GLY A 149 5.26 16.74 -0.06
CA GLY A 149 5.62 18.13 0.18
C GLY A 149 4.87 19.13 -0.72
N LYS A 150 4.67 18.79 -2.00
CA LYS A 150 4.11 19.72 -3.00
C LYS A 150 2.66 19.38 -3.35
N GLU A 151 2.38 18.10 -3.60
CA GLU A 151 1.06 17.67 -4.06
C GLU A 151 0.07 17.54 -2.88
N LEU A 152 0.38 16.72 -1.89
CA LEU A 152 -0.51 16.43 -0.76
C LEU A 152 -0.48 17.53 0.32
N GLN A 153 0.62 18.28 0.40
CA GLN A 153 0.83 19.42 1.31
C GLN A 153 0.58 19.05 2.79
N VAL A 154 1.11 17.90 3.22
CA VAL A 154 0.86 17.30 4.55
C VAL A 154 1.97 17.57 5.56
N ARG A 155 2.90 18.48 5.26
CA ARG A 155 4.13 18.68 6.05
C ARG A 155 3.87 18.83 7.58
N ASN A 156 2.80 19.52 8.00
CA ASN A 156 2.42 19.69 9.41
C ASN A 156 1.99 18.41 10.14
N TYR A 157 1.74 17.32 9.41
CA TYR A 157 1.16 16.08 9.93
C TYR A 157 2.12 14.89 9.87
N LEU A 158 3.38 15.12 9.48
CA LEU A 158 4.38 14.07 9.33
C LEU A 158 5.14 13.74 10.64
N GLN A 159 4.78 14.39 11.75
CA GLN A 159 5.36 14.10 13.07
C GLN A 159 4.98 12.69 13.53
N ASN A 160 5.92 12.00 14.18
CA ASN A 160 5.73 10.62 14.69
C ASN A 160 5.30 9.62 13.60
N THR A 161 5.70 9.86 12.35
CA THR A 161 5.51 8.92 11.25
C THR A 161 6.27 7.62 11.54
N GLN A 162 5.62 6.49 11.27
CA GLN A 162 6.22 5.16 11.34
C GLN A 162 5.81 4.33 10.12
N LEU A 163 6.59 3.28 9.84
CA LEU A 163 6.31 2.31 8.80
C LEU A 163 5.62 1.09 9.42
N PHE A 164 4.39 0.80 9.00
CA PHE A 164 3.65 -0.36 9.48
C PHE A 164 3.97 -1.61 8.64
N THR A 165 4.28 -2.72 9.29
CA THR A 165 4.20 -4.07 8.71
C THR A 165 2.96 -4.75 9.27
N HIS A 166 1.87 -4.77 8.50
CA HIS A 166 0.59 -5.27 9.00
C HIS A 166 0.59 -6.79 9.17
N SER A 167 1.39 -7.54 8.39
CA SER A 167 1.55 -9.00 8.49
C SER A 167 2.99 -9.44 8.74
N SER A 168 3.15 -10.51 9.53
CA SER A 168 4.44 -11.16 9.77
C SER A 168 5.06 -11.76 8.51
N TYR A 169 4.28 -11.99 7.45
CA TYR A 169 4.79 -12.41 6.14
C TYR A 169 5.91 -11.47 5.65
N TYR A 170 5.75 -10.17 5.89
CA TYR A 170 6.70 -9.16 5.44
C TYR A 170 7.96 -9.04 6.32
N ASN A 171 8.01 -9.71 7.48
CA ASN A 171 9.17 -9.63 8.38
C ASN A 171 10.47 -10.20 7.76
N ASN A 172 10.35 -10.96 6.66
CA ASN A 172 11.50 -11.54 5.96
C ASN A 172 12.25 -10.53 5.07
N TYR A 173 11.69 -9.35 4.82
CA TYR A 173 12.28 -8.33 3.95
C TYR A 173 13.29 -7.46 4.73
N LYS A 174 14.56 -7.52 4.33
CA LYS A 174 15.68 -6.88 5.04
C LYS A 174 15.77 -5.37 4.80
N GLU A 175 15.07 -4.87 3.80
CA GLU A 175 15.02 -3.45 3.43
C GLU A 175 14.11 -2.62 4.32
N ILE A 176 13.24 -3.24 5.13
CA ILE A 176 12.27 -2.51 5.98
C ILE A 176 12.94 -1.48 6.89
N PRO A 177 14.00 -1.79 7.67
CA PRO A 177 14.66 -0.80 8.51
C PRO A 177 15.30 0.35 7.70
N PHE A 178 15.78 0.05 6.48
CA PHE A 178 16.30 1.08 5.58
C PHE A 178 15.18 2.03 5.12
N ILE A 179 14.04 1.49 4.70
CA ILE A 179 12.90 2.29 4.23
C ILE A 179 12.33 3.13 5.38
N GLU A 180 12.14 2.53 6.56
CA GLU A 180 11.66 3.24 7.74
C GLU A 180 12.54 4.44 8.10
N LYS A 181 13.86 4.22 8.19
CA LYS A 181 14.83 5.29 8.45
C LYS A 181 14.72 6.42 7.41
N ASN A 182 14.67 6.07 6.12
CA ASN A 182 14.60 7.07 5.05
C ASN A 182 13.28 7.86 5.06
N ILE A 183 12.15 7.23 5.42
CA ILE A 183 10.87 7.90 5.61
C ILE A 183 10.96 8.89 6.77
N GLN A 184 11.54 8.49 7.90
CA GLN A 184 11.73 9.37 9.06
C GLN A 184 12.60 10.58 8.72
N GLU A 185 13.71 10.37 7.99
CA GLU A 185 14.59 11.44 7.51
C GLU A 185 13.87 12.39 6.55
N LEU A 186 13.10 11.86 5.58
CA LEU A 186 12.32 12.67 4.65
C LEU A 186 11.23 13.48 5.36
N CYS A 187 10.49 12.86 6.27
CA CYS A 187 9.46 13.55 7.06
C CYS A 187 10.07 14.67 7.89
N SER A 188 11.20 14.41 8.56
CA SER A 188 11.92 15.41 9.35
C SER A 188 12.38 16.59 8.48
N TYR A 189 12.91 16.30 7.29
CA TYR A 189 13.30 17.32 6.31
C TYR A 189 12.12 18.18 5.85
N LEU A 190 10.99 17.56 5.52
CA LEU A 190 9.79 18.26 5.08
C LEU A 190 9.18 19.14 6.17
N ILE A 191 9.28 18.73 7.44
CA ILE A 191 8.84 19.53 8.60
C ILE A 191 9.76 20.75 8.79
N THR A 192 11.09 20.60 8.66
CA THR A 192 12.03 21.70 8.87
C THR A 192 12.04 22.72 7.74
N GLU A 193 11.80 22.32 6.49
CA GLU A 193 11.62 23.26 5.38
C GLU A 193 10.44 24.22 5.60
N LEU A 194 9.39 23.81 6.31
CA LEU A 194 8.30 24.73 6.68
C LEU A 194 8.80 25.84 7.61
N GLY A 195 9.61 25.48 8.62
CA GLY A 195 10.09 26.42 9.64
C GLY A 195 11.12 27.43 9.12
N ASN A 196 11.76 27.15 7.99
CA ASN A 196 12.70 28.08 7.34
C ASN A 196 12.02 29.07 6.38
N ASN A 197 10.74 28.86 6.07
CA ASN A 197 9.95 29.71 5.18
C ASN A 197 8.90 30.55 5.94
N SER A 198 9.01 30.63 7.27
CA SER A 198 8.12 31.38 8.17
C SER A 198 8.82 32.56 8.84
#